data_AF-A0A2K6LNF2-F1
#
_entry.id   AF-A0A2K6LNF2-F1
#
_cell.length_a   1.000
_cell.length_b   1.000
_cell.length_c   1.000
_cell.angle_alpha   90.00
_cell.angle_beta   90.00
_cell.angle_gamma   90.00
#
_symmetry.space_group_name_H-M   'P 1'
#
loop_
_entity.id
_entity.type
_entity.pdbx_description
1 polymer ?
#
loop_
_entity_poly.entity_id
_entity_poly.type
_entity_poly.pdbx_seq_one_letter_code
_entity_poly.pdbx_strand_id
1 'polypeptide(L)'
;MAAGGRGGGGKHSSKSDADSGFLGLRPTSVDPALRRRRRGPRNKKRGWRRLAQEPLGLEVDRFLEDVRLQERTSGGLLSEAPNEKLFFVDTGSKEKGLTKKRTKVRKKSLLLKKPLRVDLILENTSKVPAPKDVLAHQVPNAKKLRRKEQLWEKLAKQGEMPREVRRAQARLLNPPAARTKPRPQDTVERPFYDLWASDNPLDRPLIGQDEFFLEQTKKKGVKRPPRLHTKPSQAPAVEVAPAGASYNPSFEDHQTLLSVAHEVELQRQKEAEKLERQLALPTTEQAATQESTFQELCEGLLEESDGEGEPGQGEGPEAGDAEVCPTPARLATTEKKTEQQRRREKAARRLRVQQAALRSARLQHQELFRLRGIKAQVALRLAELAQRRRQRQARREAEADKPRRLGRLNCQDPEERSQASLSVLQPEGNILRDRFKSFQRRNMIEPRERAKFKRKYKVKLVEKRAFREIQ
;
A
#
# COMPACT_ATOMS: atom_id res chain seq x y z
N MET A 1 35.23 18.73 -72.46
CA MET A 1 36.51 18.15 -72.87
C MET A 1 36.44 16.65 -72.65
N ALA A 2 36.61 15.88 -73.73
CA ALA A 2 36.65 14.42 -73.79
C ALA A 2 37.85 13.86 -72.97
N ALA A 3 38.08 12.57 -72.72
CA ALA A 3 37.61 11.30 -73.30
C ALA A 3 38.04 10.14 -72.37
N GLY A 4 37.39 8.97 -72.56
CA GLY A 4 37.99 7.63 -72.46
C GLY A 4 38.14 7.02 -71.05
N GLY A 5 37.80 5.77 -70.77
CA GLY A 5 37.46 4.63 -71.61
C GLY A 5 38.23 3.38 -71.14
N ARG A 6 37.57 2.22 -71.22
CA ARG A 6 38.06 0.82 -71.23
C ARG A 6 37.75 -0.02 -69.98
N GLY A 7 36.90 -1.02 -70.23
CA GLY A 7 36.89 -2.27 -69.46
C GLY A 7 37.97 -3.25 -69.93
N GLY A 8 38.01 -4.40 -69.27
CA GLY A 8 38.85 -5.54 -69.64
C GLY A 8 38.97 -6.54 -68.50
N GLY A 9 38.50 -7.76 -68.75
CA GLY A 9 38.33 -8.85 -67.78
C GLY A 9 39.62 -9.45 -67.19
N GLY A 10 39.42 -10.23 -66.12
CA GLY A 10 40.48 -10.96 -65.42
C GLY A 10 40.01 -12.34 -64.95
N LYS A 11 40.00 -13.28 -65.90
CA LYS A 11 40.13 -14.74 -65.79
C LYS A 11 40.01 -15.39 -64.39
N HIS A 12 39.00 -16.26 -64.27
CA HIS A 12 39.05 -17.44 -63.41
C HIS A 12 40.26 -18.30 -63.78
N SER A 13 41.11 -18.59 -62.81
CA SER A 13 42.07 -19.70 -62.88
C SER A 13 41.86 -20.59 -61.67
N SER A 14 41.36 -21.79 -61.96
CA SER A 14 41.30 -22.94 -61.06
C SER A 14 42.72 -23.35 -60.67
N LYS A 15 43.02 -23.34 -59.37
CA LYS A 15 44.15 -24.08 -58.81
C LYS A 15 43.59 -25.13 -57.85
N SER A 16 43.55 -26.32 -58.42
CA SER A 16 43.60 -27.66 -57.81
C SER A 16 43.71 -27.74 -56.30
N ASP A 17 42.72 -28.42 -55.72
CA ASP A 17 42.83 -29.20 -54.48
C ASP A 17 44.03 -30.15 -54.55
N ALA A 18 44.95 -30.01 -53.60
CA ALA A 18 45.83 -31.07 -53.14
C ALA A 18 46.31 -30.75 -51.71
N ASP A 19 46.09 -31.73 -50.83
CA ASP A 19 46.81 -31.98 -49.57
C ASP A 19 46.37 -31.22 -48.29
N SER A 20 45.25 -31.66 -47.73
CA SER A 20 44.85 -31.44 -46.34
C SER A 20 45.46 -32.49 -45.40
N GLY A 21 46.70 -32.26 -44.97
CA GLY A 21 47.35 -32.99 -43.87
C GLY A 21 47.03 -32.35 -42.51
N PHE A 22 46.52 -33.16 -41.57
CA PHE A 22 45.97 -32.80 -40.25
C PHE A 22 46.94 -32.14 -39.24
N LEU A 23 48.22 -31.93 -39.59
CA LEU A 23 49.18 -31.18 -38.77
C LEU A 23 50.11 -30.39 -39.69
N GLY A 24 49.74 -29.16 -40.01
CA GLY A 24 50.46 -28.27 -40.95
C GLY A 24 51.85 -27.85 -40.48
N LEU A 25 52.83 -28.75 -40.56
CA LEU A 25 54.25 -28.47 -40.36
C LEU A 25 54.93 -28.36 -41.73
N ARG A 26 55.27 -27.13 -42.12
CA ARG A 26 56.19 -26.87 -43.25
C ARG A 26 57.63 -26.87 -42.72
N PRO A 27 58.64 -27.28 -43.50
CA PRO A 27 60.05 -27.25 -43.09
C PRO A 27 60.63 -25.85 -42.81
N THR A 28 59.82 -24.78 -42.93
CA THR A 28 60.16 -23.40 -42.55
C THR A 28 59.33 -22.86 -41.37
N SER A 29 58.56 -23.69 -40.66
CA SER A 29 57.77 -23.24 -39.52
C SER A 29 58.63 -23.12 -38.26
N VAL A 30 58.91 -21.89 -37.86
CA VAL A 30 59.49 -21.55 -36.55
C VAL A 30 58.51 -21.90 -35.43
N ASP A 31 59.00 -22.52 -34.36
CA ASP A 31 58.23 -22.92 -33.17
C ASP A 31 57.29 -21.80 -32.65
N PRO A 32 56.02 -22.10 -32.35
CA PRO A 32 55.07 -21.12 -31.82
C PRO A 32 55.44 -20.58 -30.42
N ALA A 33 56.41 -21.20 -29.76
CA ALA A 33 56.98 -20.75 -28.49
C ALA A 33 57.93 -19.55 -28.63
N LEU A 34 58.50 -19.31 -29.82
CA LEU A 34 59.55 -18.29 -30.03
C LEU A 34 59.04 -16.94 -30.55
N ARG A 35 57.74 -16.81 -30.87
CA ARG A 35 57.17 -15.49 -31.18
C ARG A 35 57.08 -14.67 -29.89
N ARG A 36 57.99 -13.70 -29.71
CA ARG A 36 57.85 -12.63 -28.70
C ARG A 36 56.49 -11.95 -28.89
N ARG A 37 55.53 -12.35 -28.06
CA ARG A 37 54.13 -11.93 -28.16
C ARG A 37 54.05 -10.45 -27.81
N ARG A 38 53.55 -9.62 -28.73
CA ARG A 38 53.26 -8.20 -28.45
C ARG A 38 52.14 -8.12 -27.43
N ARG A 39 52.51 -7.91 -26.17
CA ARG A 39 51.55 -7.60 -25.10
C ARG A 39 51.12 -6.14 -25.28
N GLY A 40 49.96 -5.93 -25.88
CA GLY A 40 49.35 -4.59 -25.96
C GLY A 40 49.03 -4.02 -24.56
N PRO A 41 48.91 -2.69 -24.41
CA PRO A 41 48.65 -2.07 -23.11
C PRO A 41 47.28 -2.49 -22.55
N ARG A 42 47.28 -3.29 -21.46
CA ARG A 42 46.08 -3.85 -20.83
C ARG A 42 45.32 -2.86 -19.93
N ASN A 43 45.86 -1.65 -19.74
CA ASN A 43 45.32 -0.70 -18.76
C ASN A 43 44.22 0.22 -19.33
N LYS A 44 43.97 0.19 -20.66
CA LYS A 44 43.00 1.08 -21.33
C LYS A 44 41.96 0.25 -22.10
N LYS A 45 40.67 0.64 -22.04
CA LYS A 45 39.55 -0.02 -22.76
C LYS A 45 39.82 -0.18 -24.27
N ARG A 46 40.54 0.77 -24.88
CA ARG A 46 40.92 0.71 -26.30
C ARG A 46 41.89 -0.45 -26.61
N GLY A 47 42.75 -0.83 -25.67
CA GLY A 47 43.65 -1.99 -25.81
C GLY A 47 42.90 -3.32 -25.83
N TRP A 48 41.89 -3.46 -24.97
CA TRP A 48 41.02 -4.63 -24.94
C TRP A 48 40.17 -4.78 -26.22
N ARG A 49 39.65 -3.68 -26.76
CA ARG A 49 38.92 -3.70 -28.03
C ARG A 49 39.80 -4.13 -29.21
N ARG A 50 41.07 -3.72 -29.23
CA ARG A 50 42.04 -4.17 -30.24
C ARG A 50 42.37 -5.65 -30.09
N LEU A 51 42.61 -6.12 -28.87
CA LEU A 51 42.86 -7.54 -28.60
C LEU A 51 41.68 -8.42 -29.03
N ALA A 52 40.43 -7.98 -28.82
CA ALA A 52 39.23 -8.70 -29.27
C ALA A 52 39.10 -8.80 -30.81
N GLN A 53 39.71 -7.86 -31.55
CA GLN A 53 39.73 -7.85 -33.02
C GLN A 53 40.95 -8.56 -33.60
N GLU A 54 42.01 -8.74 -32.81
CA GLU A 54 43.18 -9.52 -33.21
C GLU A 54 42.81 -11.00 -33.34
N PRO A 55 43.45 -11.75 -34.26
CA PRO A 55 43.13 -13.16 -34.52
C PRO A 55 43.22 -14.01 -33.24
N LEU A 56 44.16 -13.69 -32.35
CA LEU A 56 44.30 -14.38 -31.06
C LEU A 56 43.10 -14.13 -30.12
N GLY A 57 42.54 -12.92 -30.11
CA GLY A 57 41.35 -12.64 -29.29
C GLY A 57 40.14 -13.38 -29.82
N LEU A 58 39.98 -13.44 -31.14
CA LEU A 58 38.92 -14.22 -31.79
C LEU A 58 39.08 -15.72 -31.53
N GLU A 59 40.30 -16.26 -31.55
CA GLU A 59 40.58 -17.66 -31.20
C GLU A 59 40.25 -17.95 -29.73
N VAL A 60 40.61 -17.05 -28.81
CA VAL A 60 40.30 -17.18 -27.39
C VAL A 60 38.79 -17.08 -27.15
N ASP A 61 38.11 -16.15 -27.82
CA ASP A 61 36.65 -15.96 -27.69
C ASP A 61 35.90 -17.19 -28.23
N ARG A 62 36.32 -17.73 -29.38
CA ARG A 62 35.79 -18.99 -29.92
C ARG A 62 36.01 -20.16 -28.97
N PHE A 63 37.20 -20.31 -28.41
CA PHE A 63 37.48 -21.33 -27.41
C PHE A 63 36.58 -21.19 -26.16
N LEU A 64 36.38 -19.96 -25.67
CA LEU A 64 35.48 -19.71 -24.54
C LEU A 64 34.01 -19.95 -24.90
N GLU A 65 33.60 -19.68 -26.13
CA GLU A 65 32.27 -20.01 -26.63
C GLU A 65 32.06 -21.53 -26.74
N ASP A 66 33.06 -22.27 -27.21
CA ASP A 66 33.04 -23.74 -27.27
C ASP A 66 32.98 -24.34 -25.87
N VAL A 67 33.74 -23.81 -24.91
CA VAL A 67 33.67 -24.22 -23.50
C VAL A 67 32.26 -23.97 -22.94
N ARG A 68 31.67 -22.78 -23.17
CA ARG A 68 30.30 -22.48 -22.74
C ARG A 68 29.26 -23.39 -23.41
N LEU A 69 29.47 -23.76 -24.68
CA LEU A 69 28.59 -24.67 -25.41
C LEU A 69 28.65 -26.07 -24.79
N GLN A 70 29.85 -26.56 -24.47
CA GLN A 70 30.05 -27.82 -23.75
C GLN A 70 29.39 -27.76 -22.36
N GLU A 71 29.59 -26.70 -21.59
CA GLU A 71 28.92 -26.52 -20.30
C GLU A 71 27.39 -26.55 -20.40
N ARG A 72 26.79 -25.98 -21.46
CA ARG A 72 25.32 -26.02 -21.68
C ARG A 72 24.82 -27.40 -22.08
N THR A 73 25.56 -28.11 -22.91
CA THR A 73 25.13 -29.38 -23.52
C THR A 73 25.47 -30.61 -22.66
N SER A 74 26.71 -30.72 -22.17
CA SER A 74 27.19 -31.82 -21.32
C SER A 74 27.14 -31.50 -19.83
N GLY A 75 27.07 -30.22 -19.41
CA GLY A 75 27.10 -29.83 -17.99
C GLY A 75 28.51 -29.68 -17.41
N GLY A 76 29.53 -29.62 -18.27
CA GLY A 76 30.94 -29.50 -17.93
C GLY A 76 31.81 -29.82 -19.16
N LEU A 77 33.12 -29.55 -19.08
CA LEU A 77 34.06 -29.88 -20.16
C LEU A 77 34.14 -31.40 -20.33
N LEU A 78 34.14 -31.85 -21.60
CA LEU A 78 34.24 -33.28 -21.93
C LEU A 78 35.58 -33.88 -21.47
N SER A 79 36.65 -33.09 -21.44
CA SER A 79 37.98 -33.49 -21.00
C SER A 79 38.08 -33.80 -19.50
N GLU A 80 37.22 -33.19 -18.68
CA GLU A 80 37.21 -33.37 -17.22
C GLU A 80 36.18 -34.42 -16.78
N ALA A 81 35.35 -34.90 -17.70
CA ALA A 81 34.34 -35.90 -17.38
C ALA A 81 35.00 -37.26 -17.08
N PRO A 82 34.57 -37.98 -16.02
CA PRO A 82 35.07 -39.31 -15.75
C PRO A 82 34.70 -40.28 -16.87
N ASN A 83 35.60 -41.23 -17.17
CA ASN A 83 35.43 -42.21 -18.24
C ASN A 83 34.11 -42.99 -18.14
N GLU A 84 33.59 -43.22 -16.93
CA GLU A 84 32.29 -43.89 -16.70
C GLU A 84 31.09 -43.14 -17.30
N LYS A 85 31.17 -41.81 -17.43
CA LYS A 85 30.12 -40.98 -18.07
C LYS A 85 30.30 -40.90 -19.58
N LEU A 86 31.54 -41.01 -20.06
CA LEU A 86 31.88 -40.92 -21.48
C LEU A 86 31.66 -42.26 -22.20
N PHE A 87 31.96 -43.36 -21.52
CA PHE A 87 31.95 -44.70 -22.09
C PHE A 87 31.01 -45.60 -21.30
N PHE A 88 30.01 -46.13 -21.99
CA PHE A 88 29.21 -47.24 -21.49
C PHE A 88 29.72 -48.51 -22.16
N VAL A 89 30.20 -49.46 -21.36
CA VAL A 89 30.54 -50.80 -21.86
C VAL A 89 29.24 -51.55 -22.06
N ASP A 90 28.80 -51.63 -23.32
CA ASP A 90 27.62 -52.39 -23.70
C ASP A 90 27.91 -53.89 -23.57
N THR A 91 27.74 -54.39 -22.35
CA THR A 91 27.66 -55.83 -22.09
C THR A 91 26.35 -56.31 -22.71
N GLY A 92 26.45 -56.79 -23.95
CA GLY A 92 25.33 -57.15 -24.82
C GLY A 92 24.19 -57.84 -24.09
N SER A 93 22.96 -57.53 -24.54
CA SER A 93 21.66 -57.97 -24.01
C SER A 93 21.74 -58.73 -22.69
N LYS A 94 21.87 -58.00 -21.57
CA LYS A 94 21.28 -58.51 -20.32
C LYS A 94 19.86 -58.88 -20.68
N GLU A 95 19.54 -60.17 -20.68
CA GLU A 95 18.19 -60.68 -20.92
C GLU A 95 17.27 -59.73 -20.17
N LYS A 96 16.37 -59.06 -20.91
CA LYS A 96 15.37 -58.18 -20.33
C LYS A 96 14.52 -59.09 -19.46
N GLY A 97 14.98 -59.31 -18.23
CA GLY A 97 14.36 -60.23 -17.28
C GLY A 97 12.92 -59.80 -17.23
N LEU A 98 12.04 -60.67 -17.74
CA LEU A 98 10.60 -60.50 -17.81
C LEU A 98 10.18 -59.69 -16.60
N THR A 99 9.79 -58.43 -16.83
CA THR A 99 9.51 -57.50 -15.75
C THR A 99 8.37 -58.10 -14.94
N LYS A 100 8.72 -58.82 -13.85
CA LYS A 100 7.75 -59.42 -12.93
C LYS A 100 6.78 -58.32 -12.59
N LYS A 101 5.51 -58.46 -12.99
CA LYS A 101 4.46 -57.43 -12.84
C LYS A 101 4.55 -56.88 -11.42
N ARG A 102 5.16 -55.70 -11.27
CA ARG A 102 5.44 -55.12 -9.94
C ARG A 102 4.11 -54.99 -9.21
N THR A 103 4.02 -55.54 -8.00
CA THR A 103 2.81 -55.49 -7.17
C THR A 103 2.33 -54.05 -7.03
N LYS A 104 1.00 -53.83 -6.99
CA LYS A 104 0.38 -52.48 -6.92
C LYS A 104 0.98 -51.61 -5.80
N VAL A 105 1.41 -52.23 -4.70
CA VAL A 105 2.08 -51.58 -3.56
C VAL A 105 3.44 -50.99 -3.94
N ARG A 106 4.30 -51.76 -4.63
CA ARG A 106 5.61 -51.26 -5.10
C ARG A 106 5.46 -50.15 -6.15
N LYS A 107 4.41 -50.20 -6.97
CA LYS A 107 4.09 -49.13 -7.92
C LYS A 107 3.68 -47.84 -7.19
N LYS A 108 2.82 -47.92 -6.17
CA LYS A 108 2.43 -46.76 -5.35
C LYS A 108 3.62 -46.13 -4.63
N SER A 109 4.48 -46.93 -3.99
CA SER A 109 5.66 -46.39 -3.30
C SER A 109 6.66 -45.72 -4.25
N LEU A 110 6.78 -46.20 -5.49
CA LEU A 110 7.63 -45.57 -6.50
C LEU A 110 7.01 -44.29 -7.06
N LEU A 111 5.69 -44.23 -7.22
CA LEU A 111 4.98 -43.02 -7.62
C LEU A 111 5.08 -41.93 -6.55
N LEU A 112 5.04 -42.28 -5.27
CA LEU A 112 5.25 -41.34 -4.16
C LEU A 112 6.70 -40.81 -4.09
N LYS A 113 7.66 -41.54 -4.67
CA LYS A 113 9.07 -41.09 -4.78
C LYS A 113 9.34 -40.26 -6.02
N LYS A 114 8.43 -40.25 -7.00
CA LYS A 114 8.57 -39.40 -8.19
C LYS A 114 8.11 -37.98 -7.82
N PRO A 115 8.90 -36.95 -8.11
CA PRO A 115 8.47 -35.58 -7.92
C PRO A 115 7.21 -35.30 -8.75
N LEU A 116 6.37 -34.40 -8.28
CA LEU A 116 5.18 -34.00 -9.02
C LEU A 116 5.59 -33.28 -10.30
N ARG A 117 4.72 -33.33 -11.32
CA ARG A 117 4.98 -32.65 -12.60
C ARG A 117 5.18 -31.15 -12.42
N VAL A 118 4.49 -30.53 -11.46
CA VAL A 118 4.63 -29.11 -11.12
C VAL A 118 6.02 -28.83 -10.55
N ASP A 119 6.53 -29.71 -9.68
CA ASP A 119 7.86 -29.56 -9.08
C ASP A 119 8.96 -29.77 -10.13
N LEU A 120 8.79 -30.75 -11.03
CA LEU A 120 9.71 -30.98 -12.16
C LEU A 120 9.83 -29.77 -13.10
N ILE A 121 8.78 -28.96 -13.24
CA ILE A 121 8.81 -27.73 -14.06
C ILE A 121 9.57 -26.62 -13.35
N LEU A 122 9.60 -26.62 -12.01
CA LEU A 122 10.32 -25.66 -11.19
C LEU A 122 11.80 -26.02 -10.99
N GLU A 123 12.20 -27.26 -11.30
CA GLU A 123 13.60 -27.68 -11.28
C GLU A 123 14.40 -26.97 -12.39
N ASN A 124 15.62 -26.53 -12.06
CA ASN A 124 16.51 -25.89 -13.03
C ASN A 124 16.92 -26.89 -14.12
N THR A 125 16.44 -26.68 -15.34
CA THR A 125 16.76 -27.53 -16.50
C THR A 125 18.15 -27.28 -17.07
N SER A 126 18.80 -26.18 -16.68
CA SER A 126 20.16 -25.85 -17.10
C SER A 126 21.19 -26.74 -16.37
N LYS A 127 22.05 -27.41 -17.14
CA LYS A 127 23.18 -28.18 -16.60
C LYS A 127 24.32 -27.29 -16.07
N VAL A 128 24.27 -25.99 -16.35
CA VAL A 128 25.23 -24.99 -15.87
C VAL A 128 24.90 -24.64 -14.41
N PRO A 129 25.84 -24.76 -13.46
CA PRO A 129 25.60 -24.37 -12.08
C PRO A 129 25.33 -22.86 -12.01
N ALA A 130 24.35 -22.46 -11.21
CA ALA A 130 24.04 -21.05 -11.02
C ALA A 130 25.28 -20.33 -10.45
N PRO A 131 25.73 -19.21 -11.06
CA PRO A 131 26.87 -18.45 -10.57
C PRO A 131 26.54 -17.93 -9.16
N LYS A 132 27.20 -18.49 -8.15
CA LYS A 132 27.11 -18.21 -6.69
C LYS A 132 25.76 -17.63 -6.24
N ASP A 133 24.99 -18.46 -5.57
CA ASP A 133 23.69 -18.15 -4.98
C ASP A 133 23.69 -16.80 -4.24
N VAL A 134 23.29 -15.73 -4.93
CA VAL A 134 23.28 -14.35 -4.39
C VAL A 134 22.29 -14.26 -3.21
N LEU A 135 21.32 -15.19 -3.18
CA LEU A 135 20.33 -15.36 -2.12
C LEU A 135 20.91 -15.97 -0.85
N ALA A 136 21.99 -16.76 -0.90
CA ALA A 136 22.59 -17.37 0.31
C ALA A 136 23.11 -16.32 1.31
N HIS A 137 23.38 -15.10 0.84
CA HIS A 137 23.75 -13.95 1.67
C HIS A 137 22.54 -13.07 2.07
N GLN A 138 21.40 -13.22 1.38
CA GLN A 138 20.17 -12.46 1.62
C GLN A 138 19.10 -13.24 2.41
N VAL A 139 19.30 -14.55 2.69
CA VAL A 139 18.35 -15.30 3.52
C VAL A 139 18.28 -14.67 4.92
N PRO A 140 17.12 -14.14 5.36
CA PRO A 140 16.97 -13.64 6.71
C PRO A 140 17.30 -14.77 7.70
N ASN A 141 18.10 -14.49 8.72
CA ASN A 141 18.64 -15.47 9.69
C ASN A 141 19.69 -16.46 9.15
N ALA A 142 20.32 -16.25 7.99
CA ALA A 142 21.39 -17.13 7.46
C ALA A 142 22.49 -17.48 8.48
N LYS A 143 22.93 -16.51 9.31
CA LYS A 143 23.93 -16.76 10.36
C LYS A 143 23.43 -17.73 11.44
N LYS A 144 22.14 -17.74 11.77
CA LYS A 144 21.56 -18.68 12.74
C LYS A 144 21.41 -20.07 12.13
N LEU A 145 21.04 -20.17 10.85
CA LEU A 145 20.96 -21.44 10.13
C LEU A 145 22.33 -22.11 10.01
N ARG A 146 23.37 -21.38 9.57
CA ARG A 146 24.75 -21.88 9.52
C ARG A 146 25.28 -22.36 10.88
N ARG A 147 24.96 -21.65 11.97
CA ARG A 147 25.33 -22.09 13.33
C ARG A 147 24.62 -23.37 13.75
N LYS A 148 23.36 -23.55 13.35
CA LYS A 148 22.61 -24.79 13.61
C LYS A 148 23.18 -25.94 12.79
N GLU A 149 23.49 -25.72 11.52
CA GLU A 149 24.14 -26.70 10.64
C GLU A 149 25.48 -27.16 11.21
N GLN A 150 26.36 -26.23 11.59
CA GLN A 150 27.64 -26.53 12.23
C GLN A 150 27.49 -27.28 13.57
N LEU A 151 26.48 -26.93 14.37
CA LEU A 151 26.17 -27.64 15.61
C LEU A 151 25.73 -29.08 15.31
N TRP A 152 24.91 -29.28 14.29
CA TRP A 152 24.49 -30.61 13.86
C TRP A 152 25.62 -31.43 13.26
N GLU A 153 26.53 -30.83 12.49
CA GLU A 153 27.73 -31.53 11.99
C GLU A 153 28.63 -32.00 13.14
N LYS A 154 28.80 -31.17 14.18
CA LYS A 154 29.55 -31.54 15.39
C LYS A 154 28.88 -32.67 16.15
N LEU A 155 27.57 -32.56 16.38
CA LEU A 155 26.79 -33.61 17.03
C LEU A 155 26.77 -34.91 16.21
N ALA A 156 26.68 -34.83 14.88
CA ALA A 156 26.73 -36.00 14.00
C ALA A 156 28.09 -36.69 14.06
N LYS A 157 29.20 -35.94 14.14
CA LYS A 157 30.54 -36.51 14.39
C LYS A 157 30.65 -37.18 15.76
N GLN A 158 29.90 -36.70 16.74
CA GLN A 158 29.76 -37.32 18.07
C GLN A 158 28.73 -38.47 18.08
N GLY A 159 28.11 -38.81 16.94
CA GLY A 159 27.11 -39.89 16.82
C GLY A 159 25.70 -39.49 17.29
N GLU A 160 25.46 -38.23 17.61
CA GLU A 160 24.17 -37.74 18.09
C GLU A 160 23.27 -37.28 16.94
N MET A 161 22.18 -38.01 16.73
CA MET A 161 21.15 -37.66 15.75
C MET A 161 20.18 -36.60 16.29
N PRO A 162 19.51 -35.77 15.46
CA PRO A 162 18.47 -34.86 15.94
C PRO A 162 17.30 -35.62 16.60
N ARG A 163 16.69 -35.01 17.64
CA ARG A 163 15.57 -35.61 18.40
C ARG A 163 14.40 -36.04 17.50
N GLU A 164 14.12 -35.28 16.45
CA GLU A 164 13.07 -35.58 15.48
C GLU A 164 13.39 -36.84 14.66
N VAL A 165 14.65 -37.00 14.23
CA VAL A 165 15.12 -38.19 13.53
C VAL A 165 15.13 -39.40 14.46
N ARG A 166 15.60 -39.25 15.71
CA ARG A 166 15.51 -40.30 16.73
C ARG A 166 14.05 -40.72 16.99
N ARG A 167 13.13 -39.76 17.09
CA ARG A 167 11.69 -40.02 17.22
C ARG A 167 11.10 -40.70 15.99
N ALA A 168 11.53 -40.33 14.79
CA ALA A 168 11.07 -40.96 13.55
C ALA A 168 11.60 -42.40 13.43
N GLN A 169 12.89 -42.63 13.73
CA GLN A 169 13.47 -43.97 13.80
C GLN A 169 12.78 -44.82 14.87
N ALA A 170 12.54 -44.27 16.06
CA ALA A 170 11.80 -44.95 17.13
C ALA A 170 10.36 -45.28 16.71
N ARG A 171 9.70 -44.43 15.91
CA ARG A 171 8.36 -44.71 15.34
C ARG A 171 8.39 -45.76 14.23
N LEU A 172 9.50 -45.91 13.51
CA LEU A 172 9.67 -46.96 12.50
C LEU A 172 9.96 -48.32 13.16
N LEU A 173 10.77 -48.33 14.22
CA LEU A 173 11.09 -49.53 14.98
C LEU A 173 9.92 -49.98 15.87
N ASN A 174 9.29 -49.01 16.55
CA ASN A 174 8.11 -49.21 17.39
C ASN A 174 6.96 -48.38 16.83
N PRO A 175 6.28 -48.85 15.77
CA PRO A 175 5.08 -48.21 15.29
C PRO A 175 4.07 -48.17 16.45
N PRO A 176 3.52 -46.99 16.79
CA PRO A 176 2.49 -46.94 17.83
C PRO A 176 1.37 -47.88 17.41
N ALA A 177 0.91 -48.71 18.37
CA ALA A 177 -0.23 -49.58 18.16
C ALA A 177 -1.32 -48.77 17.45
N ALA A 178 -1.82 -49.31 16.33
CA ALA A 178 -2.87 -48.66 15.57
C ALA A 178 -4.05 -48.50 16.51
N ARG A 179 -4.15 -47.35 17.18
CA ARG A 179 -5.41 -46.92 17.76
C ARG A 179 -6.34 -46.97 16.57
N THR A 180 -7.30 -47.88 16.63
CA THR A 180 -8.50 -47.81 15.81
C THR A 180 -9.10 -46.46 16.12
N LYS A 181 -8.60 -45.41 15.46
CA LYS A 181 -9.40 -44.23 15.21
C LYS A 181 -10.66 -44.86 14.66
N PRO A 182 -11.83 -44.66 15.30
CA PRO A 182 -13.07 -45.10 14.68
C PRO A 182 -12.94 -44.67 13.24
N ARG A 183 -13.01 -45.66 12.33
CA ARG A 183 -12.99 -45.42 10.88
C ARG A 183 -13.85 -44.18 10.71
N PRO A 184 -13.33 -43.06 10.15
CA PRO A 184 -14.15 -41.89 9.97
C PRO A 184 -15.39 -42.43 9.26
N GLN A 185 -16.54 -42.42 9.96
CA GLN A 185 -17.77 -42.96 9.43
C GLN A 185 -17.84 -42.40 8.03
N ASP A 186 -17.93 -43.31 7.05
CA ASP A 186 -17.79 -42.99 5.65
C ASP A 186 -18.58 -41.70 5.44
N THR A 187 -17.96 -40.68 4.83
CA THR A 187 -18.48 -39.31 4.68
C THR A 187 -19.87 -39.21 4.06
N VAL A 188 -20.44 -40.36 3.68
CA VAL A 188 -21.78 -40.65 3.19
C VAL A 188 -22.85 -40.49 4.29
N GLU A 189 -22.55 -40.70 5.57
CA GLU A 189 -23.56 -40.57 6.65
C GLU A 189 -23.65 -39.17 7.28
N ARG A 190 -22.73 -38.25 6.94
CA ARG A 190 -22.87 -36.86 7.34
C ARG A 190 -23.77 -36.17 6.31
N PRO A 191 -25.02 -35.81 6.63
CA PRO A 191 -25.81 -34.99 5.74
C PRO A 191 -25.01 -33.73 5.42
N PHE A 192 -24.84 -33.41 4.14
CA PHE A 192 -24.18 -32.19 3.70
C PHE A 192 -24.96 -31.02 4.29
N TYR A 193 -24.40 -30.39 5.33
CA TYR A 193 -24.97 -29.19 5.92
C TYR A 193 -24.20 -28.01 5.35
N ASP A 194 -24.92 -27.17 4.61
CA ASP A 194 -24.37 -25.91 4.14
C ASP A 194 -24.22 -24.98 5.34
N LEU A 195 -22.97 -24.62 5.64
CA LEU A 195 -22.60 -23.71 6.72
C LEU A 195 -23.21 -22.30 6.54
N TRP A 196 -23.62 -21.97 5.31
CA TRP A 196 -24.16 -20.68 4.92
C TRP A 196 -25.67 -20.70 4.69
N ALA A 197 -26.30 -21.87 4.76
CA ALA A 197 -27.76 -21.95 4.70
C ALA A 197 -28.37 -21.31 5.95
N SER A 198 -29.54 -20.67 5.78
CA SER A 198 -30.31 -20.10 6.90
C SER A 198 -30.68 -21.15 7.95
N ASP A 199 -30.79 -22.42 7.54
CA ASP A 199 -31.21 -23.54 8.37
C ASP A 199 -30.01 -24.39 8.83
N ASN A 200 -28.90 -23.75 9.19
CA ASN A 200 -27.71 -24.45 9.64
C ASN A 200 -28.01 -25.20 10.97
N PRO A 201 -27.82 -26.54 11.04
CA PRO A 201 -28.05 -27.31 12.25
C PRO A 201 -27.13 -26.88 13.41
N LEU A 202 -26.03 -26.19 13.13
CA LEU A 202 -25.13 -25.62 14.14
C LEU A 202 -25.69 -24.33 14.78
N ASP A 203 -26.64 -23.67 14.12
CA ASP A 203 -27.34 -22.48 14.63
C ASP A 203 -28.66 -22.84 15.36
N ARG A 204 -29.08 -24.12 15.28
CA ARG A 204 -30.23 -24.68 16.02
C ARG A 204 -30.04 -24.95 17.53
N PRO A 205 -28.86 -24.97 18.19
CA PRO A 205 -28.71 -25.58 19.52
C PRO A 205 -29.37 -24.80 20.68
N LEU A 206 -30.21 -23.82 20.41
CA LEU A 206 -30.81 -22.93 21.40
C LEU A 206 -32.35 -22.89 21.35
N ILE A 207 -32.99 -23.53 20.37
CA ILE A 207 -34.44 -23.57 20.29
C ILE A 207 -34.92 -24.74 21.15
N GLY A 208 -35.36 -24.44 22.38
CA GLY A 208 -36.00 -25.40 23.30
C GLY A 208 -35.14 -25.97 24.43
N GLN A 209 -33.92 -25.49 24.67
CA GLN A 209 -33.13 -25.82 25.86
C GLN A 209 -33.23 -24.68 26.89
N ASP A 210 -33.43 -25.03 28.17
CA ASP A 210 -33.52 -24.06 29.26
C ASP A 210 -32.27 -23.18 29.32
N GLU A 211 -32.45 -21.85 29.29
CA GLU A 211 -31.34 -20.90 29.36
C GLU A 211 -30.47 -21.12 30.61
N PHE A 212 -31.11 -21.49 31.72
CA PHE A 212 -30.44 -21.79 32.99
C PHE A 212 -29.49 -23.00 32.88
N PHE A 213 -29.91 -24.08 32.21
CA PHE A 213 -29.07 -25.25 31.99
C PHE A 213 -27.84 -24.92 31.14
N LEU A 214 -28.01 -24.11 30.10
CA LEU A 214 -26.92 -23.68 29.22
C LEU A 214 -25.93 -22.72 29.91
N GLU A 215 -26.43 -21.90 30.83
CA GLU A 215 -25.62 -21.01 31.67
C GLU A 215 -24.80 -21.80 32.70
N GLN A 216 -25.44 -22.75 33.40
CA GLN A 216 -24.76 -23.62 34.39
C GLN A 216 -23.70 -24.52 33.74
N THR A 217 -24.02 -25.11 32.58
CA THR A 217 -23.09 -25.98 31.83
C THR A 217 -22.05 -25.20 31.01
N LYS A 218 -22.13 -23.85 30.98
CA LYS A 218 -21.27 -22.95 30.18
C LYS A 218 -21.29 -23.27 28.69
N LYS A 219 -22.37 -23.86 28.19
CA LYS A 219 -22.58 -24.18 26.77
C LYS A 219 -23.26 -23.04 26.00
N LYS A 220 -23.76 -22.02 26.70
CA LYS A 220 -24.33 -20.81 26.08
C LYS A 220 -23.23 -20.02 25.37
N GLY A 221 -23.39 -19.81 24.06
CA GLY A 221 -22.52 -18.91 23.30
C GLY A 221 -22.62 -17.46 23.79
N VAL A 222 -21.50 -16.73 23.76
CA VAL A 222 -21.49 -15.31 24.15
C VAL A 222 -22.30 -14.49 23.15
N LYS A 223 -23.32 -13.76 23.62
CA LYS A 223 -24.12 -12.85 22.79
C LYS A 223 -23.22 -11.73 22.24
N ARG A 224 -23.18 -11.57 20.91
CA ARG A 224 -22.38 -10.52 20.26
C ARG A 224 -23.02 -9.14 20.50
N PRO A 225 -22.24 -8.11 20.90
CA PRO A 225 -22.78 -6.75 21.04
C PRO A 225 -23.35 -6.21 19.73
N PRO A 226 -24.47 -5.43 19.76
CA PRO A 226 -25.13 -4.94 18.56
C PRO A 226 -24.25 -4.05 17.69
N ARG A 227 -23.28 -3.34 18.30
CA ARG A 227 -22.31 -2.48 17.60
C ARG A 227 -21.46 -3.22 16.58
N LEU A 228 -21.24 -4.53 16.76
CA LEU A 228 -20.47 -5.34 15.82
C LEU A 228 -21.24 -5.66 14.53
N HIS A 229 -22.56 -5.53 14.53
CA HIS A 229 -23.39 -5.71 13.33
C HIS A 229 -23.46 -4.44 12.48
N THR A 230 -23.11 -3.28 13.03
CA THR A 230 -23.10 -2.01 12.30
C THR A 230 -21.86 -1.94 11.41
N LYS A 231 -22.05 -1.79 10.10
CA LYS A 231 -20.96 -1.57 9.14
C LYS A 231 -20.37 -0.16 9.33
N PRO A 232 -19.05 0.01 9.16
CA PRO A 232 -18.38 1.30 9.35
C PRO A 232 -18.70 2.35 8.26
N SER A 233 -19.05 1.91 7.05
CA SER A 233 -19.44 2.75 5.90
C SER A 233 -20.59 2.10 5.13
N GLN A 234 -21.32 2.92 4.37
CA GLN A 234 -22.33 2.44 3.41
C GLN A 234 -21.76 2.16 2.01
N ALA A 235 -20.55 2.66 1.72
CA ALA A 235 -19.86 2.47 0.45
C ALA A 235 -19.80 0.99 -0.01
N PRO A 236 -20.00 0.71 -1.32
CA PRO A 236 -20.02 -0.64 -1.85
C PRO A 236 -18.66 -1.35 -1.69
N ALA A 237 -18.69 -2.68 -1.61
CA ALA A 237 -17.47 -3.48 -1.46
C ALA A 237 -16.59 -3.46 -2.71
N VAL A 238 -17.22 -3.35 -3.88
CA VAL A 238 -16.58 -3.29 -5.19
C VAL A 238 -17.19 -2.09 -5.89
N GLU A 239 -16.34 -1.15 -6.28
CA GLU A 239 -16.78 -0.06 -7.13
C GLU A 239 -16.90 -0.57 -8.56
N VAL A 240 -18.01 -0.23 -9.20
CA VAL A 240 -18.27 -0.59 -10.59
C VAL A 240 -17.66 0.51 -11.44
N ALA A 241 -16.74 0.14 -12.34
CA ALA A 241 -16.16 1.08 -13.27
C ALA A 241 -17.25 1.66 -14.20
N PRO A 242 -17.14 2.94 -14.60
CA PRO A 242 -18.08 3.54 -15.55
C PRO A 242 -18.03 2.83 -16.92
N ALA A 243 -19.13 2.89 -17.67
CA ALA A 243 -19.25 2.23 -18.98
C ALA A 243 -18.15 2.67 -19.98
N GLY A 244 -17.69 3.92 -19.87
CA GLY A 244 -16.59 4.46 -20.68
C GLY A 244 -15.25 3.78 -20.48
N ALA A 245 -15.04 3.08 -19.35
CA ALA A 245 -13.82 2.33 -19.05
C ALA A 245 -13.88 0.88 -19.56
N SER A 246 -15.00 0.51 -20.20
CA SER A 246 -15.08 -0.78 -20.89
C SER A 246 -14.12 -0.82 -22.06
N TYR A 247 -13.79 -2.04 -22.49
CA TYR A 247 -12.87 -2.24 -23.61
C TYR A 247 -13.39 -1.65 -24.94
N ASN A 248 -14.70 -1.66 -25.16
CA ASN A 248 -15.35 -1.12 -26.36
C ASN A 248 -16.51 -0.21 -25.92
N PRO A 249 -16.20 0.98 -25.39
CA PRO A 249 -17.22 1.89 -24.87
C PRO A 249 -17.96 2.57 -26.02
N SER A 250 -19.17 3.07 -25.74
CA SER A 250 -19.80 4.02 -26.64
C SER A 250 -18.94 5.31 -26.68
N PHE A 251 -19.01 6.04 -27.79
CA PHE A 251 -18.25 7.27 -27.94
C PHE A 251 -18.60 8.29 -26.85
N GLU A 252 -19.89 8.43 -26.54
CA GLU A 252 -20.40 9.33 -25.51
C GLU A 252 -19.89 8.92 -24.11
N ASP A 253 -19.96 7.64 -23.76
CA ASP A 253 -19.48 7.14 -22.46
C ASP A 253 -17.97 7.33 -22.30
N HIS A 254 -17.20 7.17 -23.38
CA HIS A 254 -15.77 7.39 -23.36
C HIS A 254 -15.42 8.87 -23.23
N GLN A 255 -16.11 9.75 -23.96
CA GLN A 255 -15.92 11.20 -23.84
C GLN A 255 -16.28 11.73 -22.46
N THR A 256 -17.37 11.24 -21.88
CA THR A 256 -17.78 11.61 -20.51
C THR A 256 -16.76 11.13 -19.48
N LEU A 257 -16.19 9.93 -19.64
CA LEU A 257 -15.10 9.46 -18.79
C LEU A 257 -13.87 10.39 -18.89
N LEU A 258 -13.47 10.72 -20.12
CA LEU A 258 -12.33 11.60 -20.37
C LEU A 258 -12.57 13.02 -19.85
N SER A 259 -13.78 13.56 -19.97
CA SER A 259 -14.11 14.89 -19.47
C SER A 259 -14.05 14.94 -17.95
N VAL A 260 -14.58 13.93 -17.25
CA VAL A 260 -14.48 13.80 -15.79
C VAL A 260 -13.02 13.70 -15.35
N ALA A 261 -12.22 12.87 -16.02
CA ALA A 261 -10.79 12.75 -15.72
C ALA A 261 -10.05 14.07 -15.97
N HIS A 262 -10.36 14.77 -17.06
CA HIS A 262 -9.78 16.05 -17.41
C HIS A 262 -10.12 17.15 -16.39
N GLU A 263 -11.37 17.20 -15.90
CA GLU A 263 -11.77 18.15 -14.84
C GLU A 263 -10.97 17.95 -13.55
N VAL A 264 -10.73 16.70 -13.14
CA VAL A 264 -9.90 16.37 -11.97
C VAL A 264 -8.46 16.81 -12.18
N GLU A 265 -7.88 16.56 -13.35
CA GLU A 265 -6.51 16.98 -13.67
C GLU A 265 -6.37 18.51 -13.76
N LEU A 266 -7.36 19.22 -14.32
CA LEU A 266 -7.38 20.68 -14.32
C LEU A 266 -7.44 21.25 -12.89
N GLN A 267 -8.19 20.62 -11.98
CA GLN A 267 -8.21 21.02 -10.58
C GLN A 267 -6.83 20.82 -9.93
N ARG A 268 -6.17 19.67 -10.17
CA ARG A 268 -4.81 19.40 -9.69
C ARG A 268 -3.79 20.41 -10.24
N GLN A 269 -3.88 20.76 -11.53
CA GLN A 269 -3.03 21.77 -12.16
C GLN A 269 -3.25 23.15 -11.54
N LYS A 270 -4.51 23.58 -11.36
CA LYS A 270 -4.83 24.86 -10.69
C LYS A 270 -4.31 24.90 -9.25
N GLU A 271 -4.39 23.80 -8.51
CA GLU A 271 -3.83 23.70 -7.16
C GLU A 271 -2.30 23.78 -7.18
N ALA A 272 -1.65 23.08 -8.12
CA ALA A 272 -0.21 23.15 -8.32
C ALA A 272 0.24 24.57 -8.67
N GLU A 273 -0.40 25.23 -9.63
CA GLU A 273 -0.12 26.62 -10.00
C GLU A 273 -0.33 27.58 -8.83
N LYS A 274 -1.39 27.39 -8.03
CA LYS A 274 -1.61 28.21 -6.83
C LYS A 274 -0.46 28.06 -5.84
N LEU A 275 0.01 26.83 -5.62
CA LEU A 275 1.16 26.56 -4.75
C LEU A 275 2.45 27.13 -5.35
N GLU A 276 2.66 26.99 -6.66
CA GLU A 276 3.80 27.59 -7.36
C GLU A 276 3.79 29.10 -7.24
N ARG A 277 2.64 29.76 -7.42
CA ARG A 277 2.50 31.21 -7.22
C ARG A 277 2.77 31.62 -5.77
N GLN A 278 2.34 30.82 -4.79
CA GLN A 278 2.62 31.08 -3.37
C GLN A 278 4.09 30.86 -3.00
N LEU A 279 4.76 29.91 -3.64
CA LEU A 279 6.17 29.57 -3.42
C LEU A 279 7.13 30.37 -4.30
N ALA A 280 6.64 30.99 -5.37
CA ALA A 280 7.38 31.85 -6.26
C ALA A 280 7.85 33.06 -5.45
N LEU A 281 9.10 33.01 -5.02
CA LEU A 281 9.79 34.18 -4.52
C LEU A 281 9.90 35.17 -5.68
N PRO A 282 9.62 36.47 -5.47
CA PRO A 282 9.85 37.46 -6.51
C PRO A 282 11.33 37.39 -6.93
N THR A 283 11.56 37.50 -8.24
CA THR A 283 12.92 37.60 -8.82
C THR A 283 13.67 38.75 -8.13
N THR A 284 15.00 38.69 -8.05
CA THR A 284 15.81 39.72 -7.34
C THR A 284 15.52 41.16 -7.77
N GLU A 285 15.04 41.37 -9.00
CA GLU A 285 14.64 42.67 -9.56
C GLU A 285 13.23 43.14 -9.12
N GLN A 286 12.37 42.20 -8.70
CA GLN A 286 11.01 42.43 -8.20
C GLN A 286 10.91 42.25 -6.67
N ALA A 287 12.03 41.91 -6.02
CA ALA A 287 12.09 41.84 -4.57
C ALA A 287 11.86 43.25 -4.01
N ALA A 288 11.00 43.37 -3.00
CA ALA A 288 10.63 44.65 -2.43
C ALA A 288 11.87 45.38 -1.88
N THR A 289 12.40 46.31 -2.67
CA THR A 289 13.44 47.26 -2.25
C THR A 289 12.84 48.20 -1.20
N GLN A 290 13.67 48.74 -0.30
CA GLN A 290 13.21 49.68 0.73
C GLN A 290 12.40 50.86 0.14
N GLU A 291 12.75 51.28 -1.08
CA GLU A 291 12.04 52.32 -1.83
C GLU A 291 10.63 51.90 -2.26
N SER A 292 10.45 50.66 -2.73
CA SER A 292 9.12 50.13 -3.09
C SER A 292 8.22 49.96 -1.87
N THR A 293 8.77 49.48 -0.75
CA THR A 293 8.02 49.40 0.51
C THR A 293 7.65 50.79 1.05
N PHE A 294 8.51 51.79 0.83
CA PHE A 294 8.23 53.18 1.20
C PHE A 294 7.14 53.79 0.32
N GLN A 295 7.16 53.52 -0.99
CA GLN A 295 6.11 53.93 -1.93
C GLN A 295 4.76 53.31 -1.58
N GLU A 296 4.69 52.01 -1.27
CA GLU A 296 3.45 51.34 -0.82
C GLU A 296 2.92 51.91 0.51
N LEU A 297 3.79 52.36 1.41
CA LEU A 297 3.39 53.02 2.67
C LEU A 297 2.93 54.47 2.45
N CYS A 298 3.36 55.10 1.36
CA CYS A 298 2.95 56.44 0.97
C CYS A 298 1.67 56.44 0.10
N GLU A 299 1.45 55.41 -0.70
CA GLU A 299 0.21 55.17 -1.45
C GLU A 299 -0.93 54.85 -0.48
N GLY A 300 -1.80 55.84 -0.25
CA GLY A 300 -2.90 55.78 0.72
C GLY A 300 -2.83 56.83 1.83
N LEU A 301 -1.67 57.47 2.03
CA LEU A 301 -1.58 58.68 2.87
C LEU A 301 -1.84 59.96 2.04
N LEU A 302 -1.67 59.86 0.72
CA LEU A 302 -1.97 60.90 -0.25
C LEU A 302 -3.31 60.59 -0.97
N GLU A 303 -4.36 60.23 -0.22
CA GLU A 303 -5.72 60.37 -0.75
C GLU A 303 -5.99 61.88 -0.90
N GLU A 304 -6.17 62.26 -2.15
CA GLU A 304 -6.50 63.58 -2.70
C GLU A 304 -7.54 64.32 -1.83
N SER A 305 -7.07 65.11 -0.86
CA SER A 305 -7.85 66.11 -0.13
C SER A 305 -7.70 67.47 -0.81
N ASP A 306 -8.05 67.56 -2.09
CA ASP A 306 -8.37 68.82 -2.76
C ASP A 306 -9.86 68.80 -3.10
N GLY A 307 -10.69 69.11 -2.12
CA GLY A 307 -12.15 69.07 -2.23
C GLY A 307 -12.89 69.52 -0.97
N GLU A 308 -12.69 70.79 -0.58
CA GLU A 308 -13.68 71.69 0.04
C GLU A 308 -14.66 71.14 1.12
N GLY A 309 -14.44 71.56 2.37
CA GLY A 309 -15.48 72.17 3.21
C GLY A 309 -16.45 71.28 4.00
N GLU A 310 -16.23 71.15 5.32
CA GLU A 310 -17.16 71.62 6.39
C GLU A 310 -16.72 71.12 7.79
N PRO A 311 -16.55 72.01 8.78
CA PRO A 311 -16.42 71.61 10.18
C PRO A 311 -17.81 71.61 10.87
N GLY A 312 -18.42 70.45 11.01
CA GLY A 312 -19.60 70.25 11.85
C GLY A 312 -19.21 70.04 13.32
N GLN A 313 -19.16 71.11 14.10
CA GLN A 313 -19.12 71.08 15.56
C GLN A 313 -20.41 70.46 16.11
N GLY A 314 -20.26 69.38 16.89
CA GLY A 314 -21.31 68.84 17.75
C GLY A 314 -20.81 68.81 19.18
N GLU A 315 -21.00 69.91 19.90
CA GLU A 315 -20.86 69.98 21.35
C GLU A 315 -21.83 68.98 22.00
N GLY A 316 -21.30 67.99 22.72
CA GLY A 316 -22.05 67.24 23.71
C GLY A 316 -22.04 68.02 25.03
N PRO A 317 -23.20 68.36 25.63
CA PRO A 317 -23.19 68.93 26.96
C PRO A 317 -22.85 67.84 27.97
N GLU A 318 -21.70 68.02 28.63
CA GLU A 318 -21.46 67.50 29.97
C GLU A 318 -22.57 68.02 30.89
N ALA A 319 -23.38 67.11 31.42
CA ALA A 319 -24.13 67.32 32.65
C ALA A 319 -23.56 66.33 33.66
N GLY A 320 -22.70 66.85 34.53
CA GLY A 320 -22.30 66.17 35.73
C GLY A 320 -23.52 65.95 36.62
N ASP A 321 -23.65 64.73 37.13
CA ASP A 321 -24.25 64.50 38.43
C ASP A 321 -23.33 63.55 39.20
N ALA A 322 -22.69 64.14 40.20
CA ALA A 322 -21.84 63.46 41.14
C ALA A 322 -22.59 62.30 41.79
N GLU A 323 -21.98 61.12 41.78
CA GLU A 323 -22.37 60.00 42.61
C GLU A 323 -22.34 60.42 44.09
N VAL A 324 -23.50 60.72 44.65
CA VAL A 324 -23.70 60.76 46.09
C VAL A 324 -24.21 59.39 46.52
N CYS A 325 -23.31 58.60 47.09
CA CYS A 325 -23.67 57.45 47.91
C CYS A 325 -24.62 57.89 49.04
N PRO A 326 -25.86 57.38 49.17
CA PRO A 326 -26.62 57.58 50.38
C PRO A 326 -26.09 56.59 51.44
N THR A 327 -25.44 57.16 52.46
CA THR A 327 -25.19 56.49 53.74
C THR A 327 -26.52 56.01 54.36
N PRO A 328 -26.54 54.89 55.11
CA PRO A 328 -27.75 54.36 55.71
C PRO A 328 -28.27 55.35 56.76
N ALA A 329 -29.33 56.09 56.39
CA ALA A 329 -30.02 56.97 57.31
C ALA A 329 -30.53 56.15 58.51
N ARG A 330 -30.02 56.51 59.70
CA ARG A 330 -30.48 56.01 61.00
C ARG A 330 -32.01 56.05 61.05
N LEU A 331 -32.58 54.96 61.55
CA LEU A 331 -34.00 54.76 61.81
C LEU A 331 -34.61 55.99 62.48
N ALA A 332 -35.30 56.82 61.69
CA ALA A 332 -36.13 57.89 62.21
C ALA A 332 -37.20 57.25 63.10
N THR A 333 -37.25 57.63 64.37
CA THR A 333 -38.34 57.30 65.28
C THR A 333 -39.63 57.82 64.65
N THR A 334 -40.39 56.93 64.02
CA THR A 334 -41.67 57.28 63.41
C THR A 334 -42.60 57.72 64.52
N GLU A 335 -42.92 59.01 64.56
CA GLU A 335 -44.02 59.51 65.35
C GLU A 335 -45.27 58.67 65.04
N LYS A 336 -46.02 58.30 66.09
CA LYS A 336 -47.20 57.44 65.94
C LYS A 336 -48.25 58.20 65.12
N LYS A 337 -48.36 57.83 63.83
CA LYS A 337 -49.40 58.33 62.91
C LYS A 337 -50.77 58.32 63.60
N THR A 338 -51.49 59.43 63.52
CA THR A 338 -52.85 59.54 64.06
C THR A 338 -53.79 58.55 63.37
N GLU A 339 -54.86 58.11 64.04
CA GLU A 339 -55.78 57.11 63.48
C GLU A 339 -56.36 57.53 62.11
N GLN A 340 -56.61 58.83 61.93
CA GLN A 340 -57.08 59.40 60.67
C GLN A 340 -56.03 59.27 59.55
N GLN A 341 -54.75 59.50 59.85
CA GLN A 341 -53.65 59.29 58.91
C GLN A 341 -53.50 57.79 58.55
N ARG A 342 -53.63 56.88 59.51
CA ARG A 342 -53.66 55.42 59.25
C ARG A 342 -54.85 54.99 58.38
N ARG A 343 -56.04 55.55 58.60
CA ARG A 343 -57.24 55.26 57.78
C ARG A 343 -57.06 55.78 56.34
N ARG A 344 -56.54 57.00 56.16
CA ARG A 344 -56.23 57.58 54.83
C ARG A 344 -55.15 56.78 54.09
N GLU A 345 -54.09 56.36 54.79
CA GLU A 345 -53.02 55.53 54.22
C GLU A 345 -53.52 54.12 53.82
N LYS A 346 -54.37 53.49 54.65
CA LYS A 346 -55.00 52.21 54.34
C LYS A 346 -55.93 52.32 53.12
N ALA A 347 -56.69 53.41 53.01
CA ALA A 347 -57.54 53.68 51.85
C ALA A 347 -56.71 53.91 50.57
N ALA A 348 -55.66 54.73 50.65
CA ALA A 348 -54.73 54.97 49.53
C ALA A 348 -54.01 53.68 49.10
N ARG A 349 -53.60 52.83 50.04
CA ARG A 349 -53.00 51.52 49.75
C ARG A 349 -53.98 50.59 49.06
N ARG A 350 -55.25 50.54 49.49
CA ARG A 350 -56.31 49.75 48.84
C ARG A 350 -56.58 50.23 47.42
N LEU A 351 -56.66 51.55 47.19
CA LEU A 351 -56.82 52.12 45.85
C LEU A 351 -55.63 51.80 44.94
N ARG A 352 -54.40 51.88 45.45
CA ARG A 352 -53.18 51.47 44.70
C ARG A 352 -53.21 49.99 44.32
N VAL A 353 -53.63 49.12 45.23
CA VAL A 353 -53.78 47.68 44.95
C VAL A 353 -54.86 47.44 43.89
N GLN A 354 -56.00 48.11 43.96
CA GLN A 354 -57.06 48.01 42.95
C GLN A 354 -56.59 48.52 41.57
N GLN A 355 -55.91 49.65 41.53
CA GLN A 355 -55.33 50.19 40.29
C GLN A 355 -54.25 49.27 39.71
N ALA A 356 -53.40 48.68 40.55
CA ALA A 356 -52.40 47.71 40.13
C ALA A 356 -53.06 46.43 39.58
N ALA A 357 -54.13 45.95 40.22
CA ALA A 357 -54.89 44.80 39.74
C ALA A 357 -55.54 45.07 38.37
N LEU A 358 -56.17 46.24 38.19
CA LEU A 358 -56.73 46.64 36.89
C LEU A 358 -55.66 46.80 35.81
N ARG A 359 -54.49 47.37 36.16
CA ARG A 359 -53.34 47.43 35.25
C ARG A 359 -52.85 46.04 34.87
N SER A 360 -52.75 45.12 35.83
CA SER A 360 -52.34 43.73 35.57
C SER A 360 -53.33 42.99 34.67
N ALA A 361 -54.65 43.16 34.89
CA ALA A 361 -55.68 42.57 34.04
C ALA A 361 -55.65 43.14 32.61
N ARG A 362 -55.39 44.45 32.46
CA ARG A 362 -55.19 45.08 31.14
C ARG A 362 -53.96 44.53 30.42
N LEU A 363 -52.84 44.33 31.12
CA LEU A 363 -51.63 43.74 30.54
C LEU A 363 -51.84 42.27 30.14
N GLN A 364 -52.53 41.47 30.96
CA GLN A 364 -52.92 40.09 30.62
C GLN A 364 -53.80 40.04 29.37
N HIS A 365 -54.76 40.96 29.23
CA HIS A 365 -55.57 41.06 28.02
C HIS A 365 -54.73 41.48 26.80
N GLN A 366 -53.72 42.33 26.98
CA GLN A 366 -52.76 42.68 25.92
C GLN A 366 -51.85 41.50 25.52
N GLU A 367 -51.51 40.61 26.44
CA GLU A 367 -50.74 39.40 26.15
C GLU A 367 -51.47 38.43 25.21
N LEU A 368 -52.81 38.37 25.26
CA LEU A 368 -53.61 37.59 24.32
C LEU A 368 -53.37 38.01 22.87
N PHE A 369 -53.20 39.31 22.62
CA PHE A 369 -52.87 39.82 21.28
C PHE A 369 -51.42 39.50 20.86
N ARG A 370 -50.50 39.37 21.84
CA ARG A 370 -49.12 38.92 21.59
C ARG A 370 -49.04 37.45 21.20
N LEU A 371 -50.03 36.62 21.56
CA LEU A 371 -50.04 35.19 21.23
C LEU A 371 -49.96 34.94 19.72
N ARG A 372 -50.55 35.81 18.88
CA ARG A 372 -50.46 35.68 17.41
C ARG A 372 -49.02 35.89 16.93
N GLY A 373 -48.33 36.89 17.48
CA GLY A 373 -46.91 37.14 17.19
C GLY A 373 -46.02 36.01 17.70
N ILE A 374 -46.28 35.50 18.91
CA ILE A 374 -45.54 34.37 19.50
C ILE A 374 -45.75 33.11 18.65
N LYS A 375 -46.98 32.82 18.20
CA LYS A 375 -47.25 31.68 17.31
C LYS A 375 -46.48 31.79 16.00
N ALA A 376 -46.44 32.96 15.38
CA ALA A 376 -45.67 33.21 14.16
C ALA A 376 -44.16 33.03 14.40
N GLN A 377 -43.62 33.58 15.49
CA GLN A 377 -42.22 33.41 15.88
C GLN A 377 -41.85 31.94 16.14
N VAL A 378 -42.73 31.19 16.83
CA VAL A 378 -42.55 29.75 17.06
C VAL A 378 -42.58 28.98 15.74
N ALA A 379 -43.50 29.30 14.84
CA ALA A 379 -43.58 28.65 13.52
C ALA A 379 -42.32 28.90 12.67
N LEU A 380 -41.82 30.14 12.62
CA LEU A 380 -40.56 30.48 11.93
C LEU A 380 -39.38 29.72 12.54
N ARG A 381 -39.27 29.70 13.87
CA ARG A 381 -38.20 28.98 14.58
C ARG A 381 -38.25 27.47 14.33
N LEU A 382 -39.45 26.87 14.29
CA LEU A 382 -39.62 25.46 13.95
C LEU A 382 -39.24 25.17 12.49
N ALA A 383 -39.58 26.06 11.55
CA ALA A 383 -39.20 25.94 10.15
C ALA A 383 -37.68 26.01 9.96
N GLU A 384 -37.00 26.95 10.60
CA GLU A 384 -35.53 27.04 10.58
C GLU A 384 -34.87 25.78 11.17
N LEU A 385 -35.39 25.29 12.32
CA LEU A 385 -34.88 24.06 12.93
C LEU A 385 -35.10 22.85 12.01
N ALA A 386 -36.23 22.78 11.31
CA ALA A 386 -36.52 21.73 10.34
C ALA A 386 -35.55 21.80 9.14
N GLN A 387 -35.29 22.99 8.60
CA GLN A 387 -34.30 23.18 7.53
C GLN A 387 -32.89 22.78 7.99
N ARG A 388 -32.46 23.21 9.17
CA ARG A 388 -31.16 22.81 9.76
C ARG A 388 -31.08 21.30 9.98
N ARG A 389 -32.17 20.65 10.40
CA ARG A 389 -32.24 19.18 10.53
C ARG A 389 -32.08 18.50 9.18
N ARG A 390 -32.79 18.95 8.14
CA ARG A 390 -32.67 18.43 6.77
C ARG A 390 -31.25 18.60 6.22
N GLN A 391 -30.65 19.77 6.40
CA GLN A 391 -29.26 20.01 5.99
C GLN A 391 -28.28 19.10 6.75
N ARG A 392 -28.47 18.89 8.05
CA ARG A 392 -27.64 17.95 8.84
C ARG A 392 -27.83 16.51 8.39
N GLN A 393 -29.05 16.10 8.03
CA GLN A 393 -29.33 14.77 7.49
C GLN A 393 -28.65 14.58 6.13
N ALA A 394 -28.85 15.51 5.19
CA ALA A 394 -28.21 15.47 3.88
C ALA A 394 -26.67 15.46 3.98
N ARG A 395 -26.09 16.25 4.89
CA ARG A 395 -24.64 16.19 5.17
C ARG A 395 -24.21 14.83 5.73
N ARG A 396 -24.96 14.24 6.65
CA ARG A 396 -24.67 12.91 7.21
C ARG A 396 -24.75 11.80 6.16
N GLU A 397 -25.72 11.87 5.26
CA GLU A 397 -25.86 10.94 4.13
C GLU A 397 -24.67 11.11 3.17
N ALA A 398 -24.35 12.34 2.76
CA ALA A 398 -23.19 12.60 1.91
C ALA A 398 -21.84 12.23 2.57
N GLU A 399 -21.72 12.33 3.90
CA GLU A 399 -20.54 11.89 4.66
C GLU A 399 -20.49 10.37 4.87
N ALA A 400 -21.62 9.65 4.76
CA ALA A 400 -21.66 8.20 4.92
C ALA A 400 -21.02 7.46 3.74
N ASP A 401 -21.11 8.06 2.54
CA ASP A 401 -20.50 7.56 1.31
C ASP A 401 -19.03 7.94 1.20
N LYS A 402 -18.64 9.08 1.79
CA LYS A 402 -17.26 9.57 1.74
C LYS A 402 -16.34 8.79 2.69
N PRO A 403 -15.07 8.57 2.30
CA PRO A 403 -14.07 8.01 3.20
C PRO A 403 -13.89 8.91 4.43
N ARG A 404 -13.90 8.32 5.62
CA ARG A 404 -13.64 9.03 6.89
C ARG A 404 -12.14 9.09 7.14
N ARG A 405 -11.70 10.18 7.78
CA ARG A 405 -10.32 10.33 8.22
C ARG A 405 -10.08 9.52 9.49
N LEU A 406 -9.63 8.26 9.33
CA LEU A 406 -9.30 7.37 10.45
C LEU A 406 -7.93 7.67 11.09
N GLY A 407 -7.03 8.35 10.38
CA GLY A 407 -5.68 8.67 10.86
C GLY A 407 -5.13 9.95 10.27
N ARG A 408 -3.80 10.13 10.33
CA ARG A 408 -3.14 11.33 9.80
C ARG A 408 -3.35 11.49 8.29
N LEU A 409 -3.24 10.39 7.55
CA LEU A 409 -3.27 10.35 6.09
C LEU A 409 -4.71 10.21 5.57
N ASN A 410 -4.96 10.83 4.42
CA ASN A 410 -6.24 10.73 3.72
C ASN A 410 -6.22 9.57 2.72
N CYS A 411 -7.39 9.00 2.43
CA CYS A 411 -7.56 8.04 1.35
C CYS A 411 -7.32 8.76 0.01
N GLN A 412 -6.31 8.33 -0.74
CA GLN A 412 -6.09 8.81 -2.10
C GLN A 412 -6.83 7.92 -3.09
N ASP A 413 -7.46 8.56 -4.08
CA ASP A 413 -8.15 7.89 -5.17
C ASP A 413 -7.15 7.32 -6.20
N PRO A 414 -7.45 6.15 -6.81
CA PRO A 414 -6.60 5.59 -7.85
C PRO A 414 -6.68 6.43 -9.13
N GLU A 415 -5.60 6.41 -9.90
CA GLU A 415 -5.55 7.01 -11.23
C GLU A 415 -5.95 5.95 -12.27
N GLU A 416 -6.85 6.33 -13.17
CA GLU A 416 -7.33 5.47 -14.26
C GLU A 416 -6.84 6.03 -15.60
N ARG A 417 -6.38 5.14 -16.48
CA ARG A 417 -6.05 5.41 -17.89
C ARG A 417 -6.75 4.33 -18.71
N SER A 418 -7.02 4.63 -19.98
CA SER A 418 -7.68 3.68 -20.90
C SER A 418 -6.97 3.70 -22.26
N GLN A 419 -6.88 2.53 -22.90
CA GLN A 419 -6.36 2.33 -24.27
C GLN A 419 -7.27 1.43 -25.10
N ALA A 420 -7.16 1.50 -26.43
CA ALA A 420 -8.00 0.79 -27.39
C ALA A 420 -7.30 -0.37 -28.10
N SER A 421 -8.05 -1.46 -28.35
CA SER A 421 -7.78 -2.72 -29.08
C SER A 421 -7.34 -3.96 -28.26
N LEU A 422 -8.07 -5.09 -28.36
CA LEU A 422 -7.96 -6.30 -27.52
C LEU A 422 -6.59 -6.95 -27.68
N SER A 423 -6.09 -6.92 -28.91
CA SER A 423 -4.77 -7.44 -29.25
C SER A 423 -3.63 -6.59 -28.68
N VAL A 424 -3.90 -5.31 -28.36
CA VAL A 424 -2.96 -4.36 -27.77
C VAL A 424 -3.32 -4.07 -26.30
N LEU A 425 -4.38 -4.70 -25.76
CA LEU A 425 -4.90 -4.44 -24.43
C LEU A 425 -3.85 -4.85 -23.39
N GLN A 426 -3.15 -3.85 -22.88
CA GLN A 426 -2.36 -4.02 -21.67
C GLN A 426 -3.35 -4.02 -20.51
N PRO A 427 -3.39 -5.07 -19.67
CA PRO A 427 -4.23 -5.05 -18.48
C PRO A 427 -3.77 -3.89 -17.59
N GLU A 428 -4.65 -2.90 -17.43
CA GLU A 428 -4.39 -1.69 -16.66
C GLU A 428 -4.82 -1.86 -15.20
N GLY A 429 -4.14 -1.10 -14.32
CA GLY A 429 -4.41 -1.12 -12.90
C GLY A 429 -3.86 -2.34 -12.16
N ASN A 430 -3.89 -2.27 -10.83
CA ASN A 430 -3.50 -3.38 -9.97
C ASN A 430 -4.67 -3.70 -9.04
N ILE A 431 -5.26 -4.88 -9.22
CA ILE A 431 -6.41 -5.36 -8.45
C ILE A 431 -6.11 -5.32 -6.95
N LEU A 432 -4.89 -5.67 -6.52
CA LEU A 432 -4.54 -5.63 -5.09
C LEU A 432 -4.55 -4.19 -4.55
N ARG A 433 -4.13 -3.21 -5.36
CA ARG A 433 -4.18 -1.80 -4.96
C ARG A 433 -5.61 -1.30 -4.91
N ASP A 434 -6.43 -1.61 -5.91
CA ASP A 434 -7.85 -1.29 -5.94
C ASP A 434 -8.58 -1.87 -4.71
N ARG A 435 -8.44 -3.17 -4.43
CA ARG A 435 -9.05 -3.80 -3.25
C ARG A 435 -8.55 -3.20 -1.93
N PHE A 436 -7.25 -2.90 -1.83
CA PHE A 436 -6.68 -2.23 -0.67
C PHE A 436 -7.26 -0.82 -0.48
N LYS A 437 -7.45 -0.06 -1.55
CA LYS A 437 -8.09 1.26 -1.54
C LYS A 437 -9.57 1.18 -1.23
N SER A 438 -10.29 0.18 -1.72
CA SER A 438 -11.68 -0.12 -1.34
C SER A 438 -11.81 -0.38 0.17
N PHE A 439 -10.87 -1.10 0.81
CA PHE A 439 -10.89 -1.27 2.27
C PHE A 439 -10.65 0.05 3.02
N GLN A 440 -9.83 0.95 2.46
CA GLN A 440 -9.63 2.29 3.02
C GLN A 440 -10.87 3.17 2.86
N ARG A 441 -11.49 3.18 1.67
CA ARG A 441 -12.72 3.92 1.40
C ARG A 441 -13.88 3.46 2.28
N ARG A 442 -13.96 2.14 2.54
CA ARG A 442 -14.94 1.55 3.46
C ARG A 442 -14.62 1.70 4.94
N ASN A 443 -13.59 2.48 5.30
CA ASN A 443 -13.18 2.71 6.68
C ASN A 443 -12.89 1.40 7.46
N MET A 444 -12.48 0.32 6.78
CA MET A 444 -12.08 -0.95 7.41
C MET A 444 -10.60 -0.94 7.79
N ILE A 445 -9.78 -0.26 7.00
CA ILE A 445 -8.35 -0.13 7.20
C ILE A 445 -7.99 1.35 7.10
N GLU A 446 -7.17 1.85 8.01
CA GLU A 446 -6.67 3.22 7.93
C GLU A 446 -5.57 3.37 6.85
N PRO A 447 -5.50 4.52 6.14
CA PRO A 447 -4.37 4.81 5.26
C PRO A 447 -3.05 4.89 6.02
N ARG A 448 -2.08 4.05 5.64
CA ARG A 448 -0.72 4.02 6.23
C ARG A 448 0.34 4.02 5.15
N GLU A 449 1.45 4.68 5.45
CA GLU A 449 2.69 4.54 4.69
C GLU A 449 3.57 3.43 5.28
N ARG A 450 4.37 2.79 4.43
CA ARG A 450 5.32 1.78 4.89
C ARG A 450 6.38 2.44 5.76
N ALA A 451 6.44 2.04 7.03
CA ALA A 451 7.46 2.51 7.95
C ALA A 451 8.87 2.18 7.42
N LYS A 452 9.71 3.21 7.28
CA LYS A 452 11.12 3.05 6.91
C LYS A 452 11.91 2.66 8.17
N PHE A 453 12.65 1.57 8.12
CA PHE A 453 13.52 1.14 9.23
C PHE A 453 14.75 2.07 9.32
N LYS A 454 14.57 3.23 9.96
CA LYS A 454 15.65 4.15 10.28
C LYS A 454 15.95 4.08 11.77
N ARG A 455 17.22 3.86 12.12
CA ARG A 455 17.66 3.90 13.52
C ARG A 455 17.83 5.35 13.95
N LYS A 456 17.39 5.68 15.18
CA LYS A 456 17.60 7.02 15.76
C LYS A 456 19.08 7.36 15.91
N TYR A 457 19.90 6.37 16.28
CA TYR A 457 21.33 6.54 16.48
C TYR A 457 22.14 5.69 15.48
N LYS A 458 23.29 6.23 15.05
CA LYS A 458 24.25 5.49 14.24
C LYS A 458 24.78 4.30 15.03
N VAL A 459 24.87 3.15 14.37
CA VAL A 459 25.47 1.95 14.97
C VAL A 459 26.97 2.16 15.04
N LYS A 460 27.53 2.13 16.25
CA LYS A 460 28.99 2.11 16.41
C LYS A 460 29.48 0.73 15.98
N LEU A 461 30.15 0.68 14.83
CA LEU A 461 30.88 -0.51 14.40
C LEU A 461 32.23 -0.48 15.10
N VAL A 462 32.48 -1.49 15.92
CA VAL A 462 33.75 -1.66 16.63
C VAL A 462 34.42 -2.91 16.06
N GLU A 463 35.70 -2.80 15.71
CA GLU A 463 36.50 -3.95 15.33
C GLU A 463 36.59 -4.93 16.50
N LYS A 464 36.41 -6.21 16.22
CA LYS A 464 36.54 -7.22 17.28
C LYS A 464 38.00 -7.32 17.69
N ARG A 465 38.24 -7.49 19.00
CA ARG A 465 39.58 -7.60 19.59
C ARG A 465 40.50 -8.58 18.86
N ALA A 466 39.98 -9.76 18.50
CA ALA A 466 40.72 -10.77 17.75
C ALA A 466 41.30 -10.31 16.38
N PHE A 467 40.69 -9.32 15.72
CA PHE A 467 41.25 -8.74 14.47
C PHE A 467 42.18 -7.55 14.74
N ARG A 468 42.09 -6.95 15.94
CA ARG A 468 42.96 -5.86 16.37
C ARG A 468 44.30 -6.36 16.90
N GLU A 469 44.33 -7.59 17.41
CA GLU A 469 45.51 -8.24 18.01
C GLU A 469 46.39 -8.98 16.98
N ILE A 470 45.93 -9.13 15.73
CA ILE A 470 46.74 -9.69 14.64
C ILE A 470 47.48 -8.50 14.01
N GLN A 471 48.72 -8.26 14.46
CA GLN A 471 49.70 -7.39 13.82
C GLN A 471 50.87 -8.22 13.31
#